data_AF-A0A9P6UBB0-F1
#
_entry.id   AF-A0A9P6UBB0-F1
#
_cell.length_a   1.000
_cell.length_b   1.000
_cell.length_c   1.000
_cell.angle_alpha   90.00
_cell.angle_beta   90.00
_cell.angle_gamma   90.00
#
_symmetry.space_group_name_H-M   'P 1'
#
loop_
_entity.id
_entity.type
_entity.pdbx_description
1 polymer ?
#
loop_
_entity_poly.entity_id
_entity_poly.type
_entity_poly.pdbx_seq_one_letter_code
_entity_poly.pdbx_strand_id
1 'polypeptide(L)'
;MSEEGASHNELLIAACKEDNLDMLEEVLSADTSSFDINHTDGLGNSALHYAARYASTGCLEILLYYDGINVNAVNRIEGDTPLHKAAEYHDPETALEMVQILINGGASPKLQNKMKQTAVDIAPSDTHADVKAFLETAALGAFIDSRDVPVDDDDDSDDVPSDDE
;
A
#
# COMPACT_ATOMS: atom_id res chain seq x y z
N MET A 1 -22.11 21.41 23.86
CA MET A 1 -22.50 20.70 22.63
C MET A 1 -21.64 21.30 21.55
N SER A 2 -20.50 20.68 21.29
CA SER A 2 -19.72 20.93 20.09
C SER A 2 -19.59 19.56 19.46
N GLU A 3 -20.55 19.20 18.62
CA GLU A 3 -20.33 18.21 17.59
C GLU A 3 -19.42 18.88 16.57
N GLU A 4 -18.15 19.06 16.92
CA GLU A 4 -17.12 19.19 15.91
C GLU A 4 -17.10 17.82 15.24
N GLY A 5 -17.83 17.73 14.13
CA GLY A 5 -17.74 16.58 13.24
C GLY A 5 -16.27 16.29 12.95
N ALA A 6 -15.95 15.01 12.80
CA ALA A 6 -14.58 14.60 12.51
C ALA A 6 -14.04 15.40 11.31
N SER A 7 -12.83 15.93 11.45
CA SER A 7 -12.15 16.65 10.38
C SER A 7 -11.90 15.73 9.19
N HIS A 8 -11.74 16.26 7.97
CA HIS A 8 -11.45 15.43 6.78
C HIS A 8 -10.20 14.56 6.97
N ASN A 9 -9.21 15.02 7.75
CA ASN A 9 -8.04 14.25 8.15
C ASN A 9 -8.38 13.03 9.03
N GLU A 10 -9.30 13.20 9.98
CA GLU A 10 -9.77 12.11 10.84
C GLU A 10 -10.68 11.15 10.05
N LEU A 11 -11.50 11.67 9.14
CA LEU A 11 -12.32 10.88 8.21
C LEU A 11 -11.44 10.04 7.28
N LEU A 12 -10.33 10.60 6.75
CA LEU A 12 -9.35 9.88 5.94
C LEU A 12 -8.79 8.65 6.67
N ILE A 13 -8.37 8.85 7.93
CA ILE A 13 -7.86 7.76 8.77
C ILE A 13 -8.99 6.77 9.13
N ALA A 14 -10.20 7.24 9.41
CA ALA A 14 -11.34 6.40 9.75
C ALA A 14 -11.74 5.49 8.58
N ALA A 15 -11.80 6.02 7.35
CA ALA A 15 -12.06 5.24 6.16
C ALA A 15 -11.09 4.05 6.03
N CYS A 16 -9.80 4.30 6.27
CA CYS A 16 -8.75 3.28 6.24
C CYS A 16 -8.76 2.29 7.42
N LYS A 17 -9.52 2.54 8.48
CA LYS A 17 -9.69 1.57 9.58
C LYS A 17 -10.83 0.60 9.30
N GLU A 18 -11.80 1.02 8.50
CA GLU A 18 -13.02 0.27 8.19
C GLU A 18 -13.02 -0.28 6.75
N ASP A 19 -11.95 -0.04 5.98
CA ASP A 19 -11.88 -0.26 4.53
C ASP A 19 -13.05 0.35 3.76
N ASN A 20 -13.49 1.54 4.19
CA ASN A 20 -14.65 2.22 3.63
C ASN A 20 -14.24 3.08 2.43
N LEU A 21 -14.34 2.49 1.24
CA LEU A 21 -13.93 3.14 -0.02
C LEU A 21 -14.80 4.34 -0.37
N ASP A 22 -16.12 4.27 -0.12
CA ASP A 22 -17.04 5.39 -0.39
C ASP A 22 -16.64 6.64 0.41
N MET A 23 -16.35 6.44 1.70
CA MET A 23 -15.90 7.52 2.59
C MET A 23 -14.51 8.05 2.20
N LEU A 24 -13.61 7.16 1.77
CA LEU A 24 -12.30 7.54 1.29
C LEU A 24 -12.42 8.42 0.03
N GLU A 25 -13.20 7.99 -0.96
CA GLU A 25 -13.42 8.73 -2.21
C GLU A 25 -14.10 10.09 -1.95
N GLU A 26 -15.03 10.17 -1.01
CA GLU A 26 -15.64 11.45 -0.60
C GLU A 26 -14.58 12.43 -0.08
N VAL A 27 -13.67 11.97 0.78
CA VAL A 27 -12.58 12.82 1.30
C VAL A 27 -11.60 13.20 0.20
N LEU A 28 -11.21 12.26 -0.67
CA LEU A 28 -10.22 12.52 -1.73
C LEU A 28 -10.77 13.41 -2.85
N SER A 29 -12.09 13.42 -3.06
CA SER A 29 -12.77 14.30 -4.03
C SER A 29 -13.13 15.68 -3.46
N ALA A 30 -13.00 15.88 -2.15
CA ALA A 30 -13.14 17.18 -1.52
C ALA A 30 -12.01 18.13 -1.96
N ASP A 31 -12.12 19.41 -1.58
CA ASP A 31 -11.06 20.39 -1.84
C ASP A 31 -9.75 19.90 -1.21
N THR A 32 -8.69 19.78 -2.01
CA THR A 32 -7.35 19.35 -1.54
C THR A 32 -6.78 20.19 -0.40
N SER A 33 -7.30 21.40 -0.16
CA SER A 33 -6.94 22.23 1.00
C SER A 33 -7.63 21.82 2.30
N SER A 34 -8.63 20.94 2.23
CA SER A 34 -9.44 20.48 3.36
C SER A 34 -8.83 19.33 4.14
N PHE A 35 -7.88 18.60 3.54
CA PHE A 35 -7.16 17.48 4.16
C PHE A 35 -5.68 17.47 3.75
N ASP A 36 -4.87 16.73 4.51
CA ASP A 36 -3.50 16.39 4.19
C ASP A 36 -3.42 14.87 4.01
N ILE A 37 -3.07 14.41 2.81
CA ILE A 37 -2.97 12.97 2.49
C ILE A 37 -1.95 12.25 3.40
N ASN A 38 -0.96 12.99 3.91
CA ASN A 38 0.08 12.48 4.80
C ASN A 38 -0.20 12.80 6.27
N HIS A 39 -1.42 13.24 6.59
CA HIS A 39 -1.80 13.51 7.97
C HIS A 39 -1.52 12.30 8.87
N THR A 40 -1.06 12.58 10.08
CA THR A 40 -0.80 11.56 11.09
C THR A 40 -1.52 11.89 12.39
N ASP A 41 -2.00 10.86 13.07
CA ASP A 41 -2.57 10.98 14.40
C ASP A 41 -1.50 11.31 15.47
N GLY A 42 -1.91 11.36 16.75
CA GLY A 42 -1.00 11.60 17.88
C GLY A 42 0.11 10.55 18.05
N LEU A 43 -0.07 9.35 17.48
CA LEU A 43 0.90 8.26 17.47
C LEU A 43 1.83 8.31 16.24
N GLY A 44 1.61 9.28 15.34
CA GLY A 44 2.33 9.40 14.08
C GLY A 44 1.88 8.39 13.01
N ASN A 45 0.77 7.69 13.22
CA ASN A 45 0.24 6.78 12.20
C ASN A 45 -0.52 7.59 11.14
N SER A 46 -0.12 7.40 9.88
CA SER A 46 -0.85 7.91 8.71
C SER A 46 -1.99 6.96 8.30
N ALA A 47 -2.78 7.38 7.31
CA ALA A 47 -3.81 6.56 6.69
C ALA A 47 -3.26 5.19 6.20
N LEU A 48 -2.08 5.17 5.56
CA LEU A 48 -1.43 3.93 5.11
C LEU A 48 -1.04 2.99 6.27
N HIS A 49 -0.66 3.52 7.44
CA HIS A 49 -0.38 2.66 8.60
C HIS A 49 -1.63 1.94 9.08
N TYR A 50 -2.76 2.65 9.07
CA TYR A 50 -4.03 2.07 9.48
C TYR A 50 -4.56 1.09 8.44
N ALA A 51 -4.48 1.43 7.15
CA ALA A 51 -4.88 0.53 6.09
C ALA A 51 -4.07 -0.79 6.15
N ALA A 52 -2.75 -0.71 6.34
CA ALA A 52 -1.90 -1.89 6.52
C ALA A 52 -2.19 -2.68 7.81
N ARG A 53 -2.54 -1.99 8.91
CA ARG A 53 -2.85 -2.63 10.19
C ARG A 53 -4.20 -3.36 10.18
N TYR A 54 -5.17 -2.83 9.46
CA TYR A 54 -6.55 -3.35 9.41
C TYR A 54 -6.84 -4.15 8.15
N ALA A 55 -5.83 -4.42 7.32
CA ALA A 55 -5.97 -5.12 6.04
C ALA A 55 -6.97 -4.47 5.08
N SER A 56 -7.00 -3.14 5.06
CA SER A 56 -7.82 -2.35 4.14
C SER A 56 -7.09 -2.23 2.80
N THR A 57 -7.06 -3.31 2.03
CA THR A 57 -6.33 -3.41 0.76
C THR A 57 -6.87 -2.43 -0.28
N GLY A 58 -8.19 -2.24 -0.36
CA GLY A 58 -8.78 -1.25 -1.27
C GLY A 58 -8.35 0.18 -0.93
N CYS A 59 -8.31 0.52 0.37
CA CYS A 59 -7.77 1.80 0.81
C CYS A 59 -6.27 1.94 0.47
N LEU A 60 -5.46 0.88 0.62
CA LEU A 60 -4.04 0.91 0.24
C LEU A 60 -3.88 1.21 -1.25
N GLU A 61 -4.62 0.50 -2.12
CA GLU A 61 -4.54 0.71 -3.57
C GLU A 61 -4.88 2.16 -3.92
N ILE A 62 -6.03 2.68 -3.48
CA ILE A 62 -6.45 4.04 -3.80
C ILE A 62 -5.45 5.08 -3.30
N LEU A 63 -4.99 4.96 -2.05
CA LEU A 63 -4.07 5.94 -1.46
C LEU A 63 -2.70 5.96 -2.14
N LEU A 64 -2.18 4.82 -2.58
CA LEU A 64 -0.87 4.74 -3.23
C LEU A 64 -0.84 5.40 -4.62
N TYR A 65 -2.00 5.54 -5.28
CA TYR A 65 -2.12 6.29 -6.52
C TYR A 65 -2.29 7.81 -6.31
N TYR A 66 -2.46 8.27 -5.06
CA TYR A 66 -2.68 9.68 -4.77
C TYR A 66 -1.36 10.48 -4.83
N ASP A 67 -1.38 11.63 -5.50
CA ASP A 67 -0.17 12.44 -5.69
C ASP A 67 0.37 12.97 -4.35
N GLY A 68 1.70 12.91 -4.18
CA GLY A 68 2.38 13.33 -2.96
C GLY A 68 2.23 12.40 -1.75
N ILE A 69 1.63 11.21 -1.89
CA ILE A 69 1.58 10.21 -0.81
C ILE A 69 2.99 9.78 -0.36
N ASN A 70 3.22 9.76 0.95
CA ASN A 70 4.45 9.26 1.55
C ASN A 70 4.28 7.81 2.00
N VAL A 71 4.51 6.88 1.07
CA VAL A 71 4.48 5.43 1.32
C VAL A 71 5.46 4.97 2.41
N ASN A 72 6.55 5.72 2.62
CA ASN A 72 7.61 5.41 3.56
C ASN A 72 7.51 6.22 4.87
N ALA A 73 6.34 6.78 5.18
CA ALA A 73 6.10 7.46 6.44
C ALA A 73 6.43 6.54 7.62
N VAL A 74 7.04 7.08 8.67
CA VAL A 74 7.36 6.33 9.89
C VAL A 74 6.51 6.84 11.04
N ASN A 75 5.92 5.92 11.79
CA ASN A 75 5.15 6.29 12.96
C ASN A 75 6.03 6.80 14.11
N ARG A 76 5.43 7.53 15.05
CA ARG A 76 6.18 8.16 16.13
C ARG A 76 6.58 7.17 17.21
N ILE A 77 5.82 6.10 17.43
CA ILE A 77 6.04 5.21 18.57
C ILE A 77 7.18 4.24 18.25
N GLU A 78 6.96 3.33 17.30
CA GLU A 78 7.91 2.27 16.93
C GLU A 78 8.92 2.73 15.86
N GLY A 79 8.59 3.77 15.08
CA GLY A 79 9.31 4.09 13.85
C GLY A 79 8.97 3.13 12.71
N ASP A 80 7.87 2.39 12.82
CA ASP A 80 7.42 1.46 11.80
C ASP A 80 6.89 2.22 10.60
N THR A 81 7.05 1.65 9.40
CA THR A 81 6.41 2.11 8.17
C THR A 81 5.09 1.35 7.93
N PRO A 82 4.24 1.76 6.97
CA PRO A 82 3.09 0.95 6.56
C PRO A 82 3.48 -0.48 6.18
N LEU A 83 4.62 -0.65 5.50
CA LEU A 83 5.16 -1.96 5.13
C LEU A 83 5.50 -2.84 6.35
N HIS A 84 5.94 -2.23 7.45
CA HIS A 84 6.15 -2.98 8.69
C HIS A 84 4.81 -3.54 9.21
N LYS A 85 3.77 -2.71 9.27
CA LYS A 85 2.45 -3.14 9.74
C LYS A 85 1.82 -4.22 8.85
N ALA A 86 2.02 -4.14 7.54
CA ALA A 86 1.58 -5.16 6.60
C ALA A 86 2.30 -6.51 6.83
N ALA A 87 3.61 -6.49 7.05
CA ALA A 87 4.41 -7.70 7.23
C ALA A 87 4.17 -8.41 8.57
N GLU A 88 3.74 -7.68 9.61
CA GLU A 88 3.36 -8.23 10.93
C GLU A 88 1.91 -8.74 10.98
N TYR A 89 1.13 -8.55 9.91
CA TYR A 89 -0.28 -8.93 9.91
C TYR A 89 -0.45 -10.44 10.19
N HIS A 90 -1.53 -10.83 10.85
CA HIS A 90 -1.64 -12.19 11.38
C HIS A 90 -1.93 -13.24 10.30
N ASP A 91 -2.65 -12.84 9.24
CA ASP A 91 -3.01 -13.69 8.12
C ASP A 91 -1.95 -13.59 7.00
N PRO A 92 -1.28 -14.69 6.64
CA PRO A 92 -0.14 -14.65 5.73
C PRO A 92 -0.51 -14.34 4.27
N GLU A 93 -1.70 -14.76 3.81
CA GLU A 93 -2.17 -14.49 2.44
C GLU A 93 -2.47 -12.99 2.28
N THR A 94 -3.21 -12.43 3.24
CA THR A 94 -3.52 -10.99 3.28
C THR A 94 -2.26 -10.14 3.51
N ALA A 95 -1.33 -10.60 4.37
CA ALA A 95 -0.05 -9.94 4.57
C ALA A 95 0.77 -9.87 3.27
N LEU A 96 0.80 -10.96 2.50
CA LEU A 96 1.50 -11.02 1.22
C LEU A 96 0.88 -10.06 0.20
N GLU A 97 -0.45 -10.02 0.09
CA GLU A 97 -1.17 -9.09 -0.78
C GLU A 97 -0.84 -7.63 -0.42
N MET A 98 -0.96 -7.23 0.86
CA MET A 98 -0.63 -5.87 1.29
C MET A 98 0.84 -5.51 1.04
N VAL A 99 1.76 -6.44 1.28
CA VAL A 99 3.18 -6.25 1.02
C VAL A 99 3.43 -6.02 -0.47
N GLN A 100 2.79 -6.80 -1.35
CA GLN A 100 2.88 -6.61 -2.79
C GLN A 100 2.35 -5.23 -3.21
N ILE A 101 1.17 -4.85 -2.74
CA ILE A 101 0.56 -3.53 -3.02
C ILE A 101 1.51 -2.41 -2.60
N LEU A 102 2.04 -2.46 -1.38
CA LEU A 102 2.94 -1.42 -0.85
C LEU A 102 4.27 -1.36 -1.60
N ILE A 103 4.90 -2.50 -1.89
CA ILE A 103 6.17 -2.53 -2.63
C ILE A 103 5.96 -2.00 -4.06
N ASN A 104 4.88 -2.38 -4.73
CA ASN A 104 4.52 -1.87 -6.05
C ASN A 104 4.25 -0.35 -6.01
N GLY A 105 3.70 0.15 -4.90
CA GLY A 105 3.55 1.58 -4.61
C GLY A 105 4.83 2.30 -4.19
N GLY A 106 6.00 1.66 -4.27
CA GLY A 106 7.30 2.27 -3.98
C GLY A 106 7.72 2.24 -2.50
N ALA A 107 7.10 1.38 -1.68
CA ALA A 107 7.57 1.14 -0.32
C ALA A 107 8.99 0.55 -0.33
N SER A 108 9.84 1.02 0.59
CA SER A 108 11.20 0.53 0.72
C SER A 108 11.27 -0.58 1.78
N PRO A 109 11.59 -1.84 1.40
CA PRO A 109 11.73 -2.95 2.34
C PRO A 109 12.99 -2.85 3.22
N LYS A 110 13.89 -1.90 2.91
CA LYS A 110 15.17 -1.72 3.61
C LYS A 110 15.08 -0.78 4.80
N LEU A 111 13.95 -0.08 4.97
CA LEU A 111 13.81 0.86 6.07
C LEU A 111 13.77 0.10 7.39
N GLN A 112 14.46 0.66 8.38
CA GLN A 112 14.53 0.10 9.72
C GLN A 112 13.73 0.96 10.67
N ASN A 113 12.91 0.32 11.51
CA ASN A 113 12.25 0.97 12.62
C ASN A 113 13.25 1.34 13.73
N LYS A 114 12.77 1.90 14.86
CA LYS A 114 13.65 2.29 15.98
C LYS A 114 14.35 1.12 16.65
N MET A 115 13.83 -0.09 16.51
CA MET A 115 14.45 -1.33 16.99
C MET A 115 15.49 -1.88 16.01
N LYS A 116 15.77 -1.16 14.91
CA LYS A 116 16.67 -1.57 13.82
C LYS A 116 16.18 -2.80 13.06
N GLN A 117 14.88 -3.05 13.09
CA GLN A 117 14.23 -4.15 12.38
C GLN A 117 13.66 -3.63 11.07
N THR A 118 13.79 -4.42 10.01
CA THR A 118 13.11 -4.24 8.74
C THR A 118 11.74 -4.92 8.75
N ALA A 119 10.95 -4.74 7.69
CA ALA A 119 9.68 -5.45 7.52
C ALA A 119 9.86 -6.98 7.53
N VAL A 120 10.98 -7.51 6.99
CA VAL A 120 11.31 -8.94 7.03
C VAL A 120 11.51 -9.43 8.46
N ASP A 121 12.19 -8.63 9.29
CA ASP A 121 12.59 -9.01 10.64
C ASP A 121 11.41 -9.12 11.61
N ILE A 122 10.33 -8.38 11.36
CA ILE A 122 9.12 -8.42 12.19
C ILE A 122 8.08 -9.43 11.70
N ALA A 123 8.18 -9.89 10.44
CA ALA A 123 7.27 -10.89 9.91
C ALA A 123 7.38 -12.21 10.72
N PRO A 124 6.26 -12.84 11.12
CA PRO A 124 6.28 -14.07 11.90
C PRO A 124 7.10 -15.19 11.24
N SER A 125 7.99 -15.86 11.98
CA SER A 125 8.89 -16.89 11.42
C SER A 125 8.19 -18.13 10.88
N ASP A 126 7.05 -18.49 11.47
CA ASP A 126 6.48 -19.83 11.29
C ASP A 126 5.44 -19.89 10.16
N THR A 127 4.82 -18.74 9.84
CA THR A 127 3.69 -18.67 8.90
C THR A 127 3.92 -17.75 7.70
N HIS A 128 4.90 -16.84 7.76
CA HIS A 128 5.11 -15.80 6.75
C HIS A 128 6.32 -16.07 5.84
N ALA A 129 6.52 -17.34 5.46
CA ALA A 129 7.65 -17.74 4.63
C ALA A 129 7.66 -16.99 3.27
N ASP A 130 6.50 -16.94 2.61
CA ASP A 130 6.35 -16.29 1.30
C ASP A 130 6.51 -14.76 1.40
N VAL A 131 5.97 -14.15 2.45
CA VAL A 131 6.14 -12.70 2.73
C VAL A 131 7.61 -12.35 2.91
N LYS A 132 8.35 -13.15 3.70
CA LYS A 132 9.79 -12.94 3.89
C LYS A 132 10.56 -13.10 2.58
N ALA A 133 10.30 -14.18 1.84
CA ALA A 133 10.95 -14.42 0.55
C ALA A 133 10.70 -13.27 -0.43
N PHE A 134 9.47 -12.76 -0.50
CA PHE A 134 9.12 -11.63 -1.35
C PHE A 134 9.82 -10.34 -0.92
N LEU A 135 9.80 -10.00 0.38
CA LEU A 135 10.46 -8.82 0.91
C LEU A 135 11.99 -8.86 0.74
N GLU A 136 12.62 -10.02 0.93
CA GLU A 136 14.05 -10.23 0.66
C GLU A 136 14.37 -10.02 -0.81
N THR A 137 13.55 -10.58 -1.72
CA THR A 137 13.68 -10.39 -3.16
C THR A 137 13.54 -8.91 -3.54
N ALA A 138 12.53 -8.23 -3.02
CA ALA A 138 12.32 -6.81 -3.21
C ALA A 138 13.50 -5.97 -2.67
N ALA A 139 14.10 -6.37 -1.54
CA ALA A 139 15.28 -5.72 -0.99
C ALA A 139 16.52 -5.92 -1.85
N LEU A 140 16.65 -7.02 -2.59
CA LEU A 140 17.76 -7.23 -3.53
C LEU A 140 17.64 -6.36 -4.79
N GLY A 141 16.48 -5.72 -5.03
CA GLY A 141 16.24 -4.93 -6.24
C GLY A 141 16.09 -5.81 -7.49
N ALA A 142 15.79 -7.09 -7.30
CA ALA A 142 15.47 -8.01 -8.38
C ALA A 142 14.04 -7.72 -8.86
N PHE A 143 13.93 -6.75 -9.78
CA PHE A 143 12.80 -6.46 -10.66
C PHE A 143 11.40 -6.57 -10.06
N ILE A 144 10.86 -5.42 -9.67
CA ILE A 144 9.44 -5.13 -9.93
C ILE A 144 9.41 -3.87 -10.78
N ASP A 145 9.85 -4.01 -12.04
CA ASP A 145 9.45 -3.05 -13.07
C ASP A 145 8.11 -3.58 -13.60
N SER A 146 7.05 -2.79 -13.45
CA SER A 146 5.69 -3.08 -13.94
C SER A 146 5.61 -3.06 -15.49
N ARG A 147 6.70 -3.40 -16.17
CA ARG A 147 6.89 -3.41 -17.63
C ARG A 147 7.25 -4.79 -18.18
N ASP A 148 7.48 -5.79 -17.33
CA ASP A 148 7.69 -7.19 -17.75
C ASP A 148 6.40 -8.03 -17.73
N VAL A 149 5.25 -7.41 -18.01
CA VAL A 149 4.18 -8.17 -18.69
C VAL A 149 4.62 -8.25 -20.14
N PRO A 150 4.91 -9.45 -20.69
CA PRO A 150 4.92 -9.60 -22.14
C PRO A 150 3.52 -9.16 -22.59
N VAL A 151 3.44 -7.98 -23.18
CA VAL A 151 2.44 -7.77 -24.22
C VAL A 151 2.83 -8.82 -25.25
N ASP A 152 2.12 -9.94 -25.23
CA ASP A 152 2.05 -10.81 -26.39
C ASP A 152 1.50 -9.91 -27.49
N ASP A 153 2.41 -9.24 -28.20
CA ASP A 153 2.20 -8.75 -29.55
C ASP A 153 1.97 -10.01 -30.39
N ASP A 154 0.78 -10.59 -30.26
CA ASP A 154 0.18 -11.43 -31.29
C ASP A 154 -0.18 -10.49 -32.48
N ASP A 155 0.87 -9.87 -33.05
CA ASP A 155 0.92 -9.42 -34.43
C ASP A 155 1.24 -10.64 -35.29
N ASP A 156 0.31 -11.60 -35.33
CA ASP A 156 0.24 -12.51 -36.47
C ASP A 156 -0.83 -11.99 -37.42
N SER A 157 -0.33 -11.14 -38.31
CA SER A 157 -0.94 -10.79 -39.57
C SER A 157 -1.26 -12.05 -40.38
N ASP A 158 -2.44 -12.62 -40.21
CA ASP A 158 -2.98 -13.61 -41.14
C ASP A 158 -3.74 -12.91 -42.28
N ASP A 159 -2.96 -12.65 -43.34
CA ASP A 159 -3.29 -12.75 -44.76
C ASP A 159 -4.80 -12.88 -45.10
N VAL A 160 -5.39 -11.82 -45.64
CA VAL A 160 -6.63 -11.90 -46.41
C VAL A 160 -6.31 -12.49 -47.80
N PRO A 161 -6.77 -13.71 -48.14
CA PRO A 161 -6.60 -14.19 -49.50
C PRO A 161 -7.48 -13.35 -50.43
N SER A 162 -6.82 -12.64 -51.34
CA SER A 162 -7.42 -12.15 -52.58
C SER A 162 -7.71 -13.36 -53.48
N ASP A 163 -8.96 -13.80 -53.52
CA ASP A 163 -9.48 -14.63 -54.61
C ASP A 163 -10.32 -13.77 -55.56
N ASP A 164 -9.72 -13.50 -56.71
CA ASP A 164 -10.37 -13.19 -57.98
C ASP A 164 -11.35 -14.31 -58.37
N GLU A 165 -12.62 -13.97 -58.63
CA GLU A 165 -13.42 -14.27 -59.85
C GLU A 165 -14.82 -13.61 -59.77
#